data_AF-A0A1H9SDM6-F1
#
_entry.id   AF-A0A1H9SDM6-F1
#
_cell.length_a   1.000
_cell.length_b   1.000
_cell.length_c   1.000
_cell.angle_alpha   90.00
_cell.angle_beta   90.00
_cell.angle_gamma   90.00
#
_symmetry.space_group_name_H-M   'P 1'
#
loop_
_entity.id
_entity.type
_entity.pdbx_description
1 polymer ?
#
loop_
_entity_poly.entity_id
_entity_poly.type
_entity_poly.pdbx_seq_one_letter_code
_entity_poly.pdbx_strand_id
1 'polypeptide(L)' 'MERYKVIFEFENGKEEAAYFTESPVSRVNDWVERERGHWARVENSLINLDNVNVIKVALVELDPNGKEDKLIEWV' A
#
# COMPACT_ATOMS: atom_id res chain seq x y z
N MET A 1 16.46 -5.89 3.33
CA MET A 1 16.34 -4.41 3.31
C MET A 1 14.93 -4.08 3.75
N GLU A 2 14.77 -3.17 4.70
CA GLU A 2 13.44 -2.78 5.20
C GLU A 2 12.74 -1.84 4.21
N ARG A 3 11.45 -2.05 4.02
CA ARG A 3 10.56 -1.22 3.20
C ARG A 3 9.19 -1.13 3.87
N TYR A 4 8.50 -0.02 3.64
CA TYR A 4 7.08 0.04 3.91
C TYR A 4 6.31 -0.58 2.76
N LYS A 5 5.40 -1.48 3.07
CA LYS A 5 4.46 -2.10 2.13
C LYS A 5 3.08 -1.51 2.37
N VAL A 6 2.53 -0.87 1.34
CA VAL A 6 1.13 -0.44 1.32
C VAL A 6 0.33 -1.44 0.52
N ILE A 7 -0.74 -1.97 1.11
CA ILE A 7 -1.62 -2.97 0.49
C ILE A 7 -2.99 -2.31 0.29
N PHE A 8 -3.44 -2.26 -0.96
CA PHE A 8 -4.77 -1.83 -1.35
C PHE A 8 -5.64 -3.07 -1.51
N GLU A 9 -6.60 -3.26 -0.61
CA GLU A 9 -7.62 -4.29 -0.71
C GLU A 9 -8.84 -3.70 -1.40
N PHE A 10 -9.19 -4.23 -2.58
CA PHE A 10 -10.32 -3.76 -3.37
C PHE A 10 -11.63 -4.45 -2.96
N GLU A 11 -12.77 -3.83 -3.27
CA GLU A 11 -14.11 -4.38 -2.99
C GLU A 11 -14.35 -5.78 -3.59
N ASN A 12 -13.61 -6.14 -4.65
CA ASN A 12 -13.68 -7.44 -5.29
C ASN A 12 -12.76 -8.51 -4.64
N GLY A 13 -12.11 -8.18 -3.53
CA GLY A 13 -11.17 -9.06 -2.81
C GLY A 13 -9.79 -9.19 -3.46
N LYS A 14 -9.49 -8.44 -4.53
CA LYS A 14 -8.12 -8.35 -5.06
C LYS A 14 -7.26 -7.47 -4.17
N GLU A 15 -5.97 -7.75 -4.17
CA GLU A 15 -4.97 -6.94 -3.48
C GLU A 15 -3.92 -6.44 -4.47
N GLU A 16 -3.52 -5.18 -4.32
CA GLU A 16 -2.33 -4.62 -4.95
C GLU A 16 -1.40 -4.06 -3.88
N ALA A 17 -0.09 -4.24 -4.07
CA ALA A 17 0.92 -3.78 -3.13
C ALA A 17 1.92 -2.83 -3.78
N ALA A 18 2.32 -1.80 -3.03
CA ALA A 18 3.39 -0.89 -3.40
C ALA A 18 4.40 -0.77 -2.26
N TYR A 19 5.68 -0.59 -2.61
CA TYR A 19 6.78 -0.53 -1.66
C TYR A 19 7.38 0.87 -1.61
N PHE A 20 7.76 1.31 -0.41
CA PHE A 20 8.33 2.64 -0.16
C PHE A 20 9.57 2.51 0.73
N THR A 21 10.58 3.34 0.47
CA THR A 21 11.75 3.50 1.37
C THR A 21 11.43 4.32 2.61
N GLU A 22 10.46 5.21 2.52
CA GLU A 22 10.06 6.15 3.56
C GLU A 22 8.64 5.85 4.01
N SER A 23 8.28 6.30 5.22
CA SER A 23 6.94 6.09 5.78
C SER A 23 5.87 6.69 4.86
N PRO A 24 4.93 5.89 4.33
CA PRO A 24 3.89 6.37 3.44
C PRO A 24 2.66 6.92 4.19
N VAL A 25 2.70 6.97 5.54
CA VAL A 25 1.54 7.28 6.39
C VAL A 25 0.86 8.59 6.02
N SER A 26 1.63 9.67 5.84
CA SER A 26 1.05 10.97 5.43
C SER A 26 0.31 10.86 4.10
N ARG A 27 0.86 10.12 3.14
CA ARG A 27 0.26 9.94 1.82
C ARG A 27 -0.99 9.06 1.89
N VAL A 28 -0.98 8.05 2.76
CA VAL A 28 -2.13 7.17 2.99
C VAL A 28 -3.26 7.96 3.65
N ASN A 29 -2.97 8.79 4.65
CA ASN A 29 -3.97 9.68 5.26
C ASN A 29 -4.59 10.59 4.20
N ASP A 30 -3.76 11.20 3.34
CA ASP A 30 -4.24 12.02 2.21
C ASP A 30 -5.12 11.24 1.23
N TRP A 31 -4.96 9.92 1.10
CA TRP A 31 -5.80 9.08 0.24
C TRP A 31 -7.12 8.72 0.90
N VAL A 32 -7.10 8.40 2.20
CA VAL A 32 -8.28 8.05 2.98
C VAL A 32 -9.22 9.26 3.14
N GLU A 33 -8.68 10.47 3.22
CA GLU A 33 -9.45 11.71 3.34
C GLU A 33 -10.04 12.22 2.02
N ARG A 34 -9.65 11.65 0.87
CA ARG A 34 -10.15 12.10 -0.44
C ARG A 34 -11.59 11.66 -0.67
N GLU A 35 -12.32 12.50 -1.38
CA GLU A 35 -13.66 12.17 -1.88
C GLU A 35 -13.60 11.07 -2.96
N ARG A 36 -14.78 10.53 -3.29
CA ARG A 36 -14.94 9.52 -4.35
C ARG A 36 -14.50 10.08 -5.72
N GLY A 37 -13.84 9.26 -6.53
CA GLY A 37 -13.37 9.56 -7.89
C GLY A 37 -11.87 9.83 -8.03
N HIS A 38 -11.13 9.81 -6.92
CA HIS A 38 -9.71 10.14 -6.91
C HIS A 38 -8.82 8.92 -7.21
N TRP A 39 -7.75 9.18 -7.97
CA TRP A 39 -6.74 8.18 -8.30
C TRP A 39 -5.49 8.40 -7.45
N ALA A 40 -4.97 7.33 -6.85
CA ALA A 40 -3.69 7.32 -6.16
C ALA A 40 -2.59 6.86 -7.13
N ARG A 41 -1.57 7.69 -7.30
CA ARG A 41 -0.36 7.31 -8.04
C ARG A 41 0.60 6.59 -7.12
N VAL A 42 0.96 5.38 -7.52
CA VAL A 42 1.91 4.50 -6.81
C VAL A 42 2.93 4.03 -7.84
N GLU A 43 4.22 4.29 -7.62
CA GLU A 43 5.34 4.06 -8.57
C GLU A 43 4.95 3.87 -10.06
N ASN A 44 4.54 2.65 -10.44
CA ASN A 44 4.26 2.24 -11.82
C ASN A 44 2.76 2.03 -12.15
N SER A 45 1.87 2.41 -11.24
CA SER A 45 0.42 2.16 -11.31
C SER A 45 -0.41 3.37 -10.87
N LEU A 46 -1.66 3.40 -11.35
CA LEU A 46 -2.71 4.30 -10.90
C LEU A 46 -3.82 3.45 -10.27
N ILE A 47 -4.04 3.63 -8.97
CA ILE A 47 -5.08 2.94 -8.21
C ILE A 47 -6.31 3.84 -8.17
N ASN A 48 -7.48 3.31 -8.57
CA ASN A 48 -8.74 4.00 -8.34
C ASN A 48 -9.18 3.78 -6.90
N LEU A 49 -9.19 4.84 -6.09
CA LEU A 49 -9.55 4.76 -4.66
C LEU A 49 -11.02 4.44 -4.43
N ASP A 50 -11.91 4.65 -5.41
CA ASP A 50 -13.34 4.29 -5.28
C ASP A 50 -13.58 2.81 -5.05
N ASN A 51 -12.70 1.99 -5.63
CA ASN A 51 -12.83 0.54 -5.56
C ASN A 51 -12.02 -0.05 -4.39
N VAL A 52 -11.33 0.80 -3.61
CA VAL A 52 -10.51 0.37 -2.48
C VAL A 52 -11.38 0.30 -1.24
N ASN A 53 -11.50 -0.89 -0.68
CA ASN A 53 -12.20 -1.14 0.58
C ASN A 53 -11.31 -0.78 1.78
N VAL A 54 -10.03 -1.17 1.74
CA VAL A 54 -9.10 -0.94 2.85
C VAL A 54 -7.68 -0.68 2.33
N ILE A 55 -6.96 0.21 3.03
CA ILE A 55 -5.53 0.42 2.83
C ILE A 55 -4.82 -0.04 4.09
N LYS A 56 -3.89 -0.99 3.97
CA LYS A 56 -3.06 -1.47 5.09
C LYS A 56 -1.62 -1.02 4.87
N VAL A 57 -0.95 -0.60 5.94
CA VAL A 57 0.47 -0.21 5.90
C VAL A 57 1.25 -1.10 6.85
N ALA A 58 2.34 -1.68 6.35
CA ALA A 58 3.21 -2.53 7.15
C ALA A 58 4.68 -2.19 6.90
N LEU A 59 5.51 -2.29 7.92
CA LEU A 59 6.95 -2.34 7.76
C LEU A 59 7.35 -3.80 7.52
N VAL A 60 8.07 -4.06 6.42
CA VAL A 60 8.48 -5.41 6.03
C VAL A 60 9.97 -5.47 5.73
N GLU A 61 10.56 -6.63 5.98
CA GLU A 61 11.88 -6.99 5.49
C GLU A 61 11.74 -7.76 4.18
N LEU A 62 12.29 -7.22 3.09
CA LEU A 62 12.29 -7.89 1.79
C LEU A 62 13.22 -9.12 1.84
N ASP A 63 12.70 -10.29 1.46
CA ASP A 63 13.52 -11.50 1.29
C ASP A 63 14.44 -11.32 0.07
N PRO A 64 15.77 -11.43 0.23
CA PRO A 64 16.71 -11.36 -0.90
C PRO A 64 16.47 -12.43 -1.98
N ASN A 65 15.72 -13.48 -1.68
CA ASN A 65 15.36 -14.56 -2.60
C ASN A 65 13.95 -14.40 -3.21
N GLY A 66 13.24 -13.33 -2.87
CA GLY A 66 11.94 -12.98 -3.47
C GLY A 66 10.79 -13.95 -3.21
N LYS A 67 10.83 -14.73 -2.11
CA LYS A 67 9.79 -15.71 -1.80
C LYS A 67 8.61 -15.07 -1.05
N GLU A 68 8.86 -14.50 0.13
CA GLU A 68 7.83 -13.82 0.93
C GLU A 68 8.47 -12.70 1.76
N ASP A 69 7.80 -11.55 1.84
CA ASP A 69 8.24 -10.47 2.73
C ASP A 69 7.98 -10.86 4.18
N LYS A 70 8.94 -10.59 5.06
CA LYS A 70 8.76 -10.82 6.49
C LYS A 70 8.13 -9.57 7.11
N LEU A 71 6.91 -9.72 7.62
CA LEU A 71 6.25 -8.67 8.39
C LEU A 71 7.05 -8.35 9.66
N ILE A 72 7.40 -7.08 9.84
CA ILE A 72 8.01 -6.56 11.07
C ILE A 72 6.90 -6.01 11.97
N GLU A 73 6.11 -5.06 11.47
CA GLU A 73 4.99 -4.44 12.19
C GLU A 73 3.92 -3.86 11.26
N TRP A 74 2.70 -3.69 11.78
CA TRP A 74 1.64 -2.89 11.16
C TRP A 74 1.74 -1.44 11.64
N VAL A 75 1.55 -0.50 10.72
CA VAL A 75 1.70 0.95 10.95
C VAL A 75 0.35 1.63 10.94
#